data_AF-A0A6J5F7W3-F1
#
_entry.id   AF-A0A6J5F7W3-F1
#
_cell.length_a   1.000
_cell.length_b   1.000
_cell.length_c   1.000
_cell.angle_alpha   90.00
_cell.angle_beta   90.00
_cell.angle_gamma   90.00
#
_symmetry.space_group_name_H-M   'P 1'
#
loop_
_entity.id
_entity.type
_entity.pdbx_description
1 polymer ?
#
loop_
_entity_poly.entity_id
_entity_poly.type
_entity_poly.pdbx_seq_one_letter_code
_entity_poly.pdbx_strand_id
1 'polypeptide(L)'
;MQIGAGYRVYCGRHGKTIVLLLCGGDKGSRSANIKRAKALWSEWKRASMSKLKGVVSHHETEVAELRADRGLAVEYLKAAMESLDNPDDRAEGLLALRTVAEAYGGLGAVAAEARISRESLYRALSPKGNPTLKTLLAVLKTVGMRLSVEPEQHAHA
;
A
#
# COMPACT_ATOMS: atom_id res chain seq x y z
N MET A 1 -18.12 -36.66 -9.64
CA MET A 1 -17.14 -35.58 -9.90
C MET A 1 -17.71 -34.70 -11.01
N GLN A 2 -18.37 -33.61 -10.65
CA GLN A 2 -19.05 -32.70 -11.59
C GLN A 2 -18.17 -31.46 -11.77
N ILE A 3 -17.50 -31.36 -12.92
CA ILE A 3 -16.70 -30.18 -13.28
C ILE A 3 -17.69 -29.08 -13.71
N GLY A 4 -17.75 -27.98 -12.95
CA GLY A 4 -18.70 -26.88 -13.14
C GLY A 4 -18.54 -26.11 -14.46
N ALA A 5 -19.61 -25.42 -14.88
CA ALA A 5 -19.72 -24.73 -16.17
C ALA A 5 -18.54 -23.76 -16.42
N GLY A 6 -17.83 -23.94 -17.54
CA GLY A 6 -16.63 -23.18 -17.88
C GLY A 6 -16.91 -21.69 -18.10
N TYR A 7 -16.66 -20.87 -17.07
CA TYR A 7 -16.68 -19.41 -17.17
C TYR A 7 -15.41 -18.90 -17.86
N ARG A 8 -15.54 -17.89 -18.72
CA ARG A 8 -14.39 -17.16 -19.30
C ARG A 8 -14.18 -15.87 -18.54
N VAL A 9 -13.01 -15.72 -17.92
CA VAL A 9 -12.56 -14.48 -17.30
C VAL A 9 -11.79 -13.68 -18.35
N TYR A 10 -12.19 -12.43 -18.56
CA TYR A 10 -11.43 -11.49 -19.38
C TYR A 10 -10.70 -10.53 -18.45
N CYS A 11 -9.43 -10.22 -18.72
CA CYS A 11 -8.69 -9.23 -17.95
C CYS A 11 -8.13 -8.14 -18.87
N GLY A 12 -8.03 -6.93 -18.34
CA GLY A 12 -7.40 -5.80 -19.00
C GLY A 12 -6.52 -5.05 -18.01
N ARG A 13 -5.33 -4.64 -18.44
CA ARG A 13 -4.40 -3.84 -17.62
C ARG A 13 -4.48 -2.37 -18.00
N HIS A 14 -4.66 -1.51 -17.01
CA HIS A 14 -4.60 -0.06 -17.19
C HIS A 14 -3.66 0.54 -16.12
N GLY A 15 -2.47 0.95 -16.55
CA GLY A 15 -1.40 1.36 -15.62
C GLY A 15 -1.01 0.23 -14.67
N LYS A 16 -1.08 0.50 -13.36
CA LYS A 16 -0.82 -0.49 -12.28
C LYS A 16 -2.06 -1.31 -11.88
N THR A 17 -3.23 -1.02 -12.44
CA THR A 17 -4.49 -1.70 -12.07
C THR A 17 -4.80 -2.84 -13.04
N ILE A 18 -5.14 -4.02 -12.51
CA ILE A 18 -5.68 -5.14 -13.26
C ILE A 18 -7.21 -5.15 -13.07
N VAL A 19 -7.94 -5.12 -14.17
CA VAL A 19 -9.41 -5.18 -14.16
C VAL A 19 -9.84 -6.57 -14.61
N LEU A 20 -10.55 -7.28 -13.74
CA LEU A 20 -11.18 -8.56 -14.05
C LEU A 20 -12.62 -8.30 -14.51
N LEU A 21 -12.90 -8.63 -15.77
CA LEU A 21 -14.22 -8.53 -16.40
C LEU A 21 -14.86 -9.92 -16.38
N LEU A 22 -15.78 -10.11 -15.44
CA LEU A 22 -16.59 -11.32 -15.33
C LEU A 22 -17.75 -11.24 -16.33
N CYS A 23 -17.49 -11.60 -17.59
CA CYS A 23 -18.53 -11.75 -18.60
C CYS A 23 -19.02 -13.21 -18.60
N GLY A 24 -20.03 -13.51 -17.77
CA GLY A 24 -20.65 -14.84 -17.75
C GLY A 24 -21.46 -15.14 -19.02
N GLY A 25 -21.51 -16.41 -19.43
CA GLY A 25 -22.35 -16.91 -20.52
C GLY A 25 -21.97 -18.33 -20.96
N ASP A 26 -22.96 -19.11 -21.42
CA ASP A 26 -22.83 -20.50 -21.83
C ASP A 26 -21.90 -20.72 -23.06
N LYS A 27 -21.62 -22.00 -23.35
CA LYS A 27 -20.54 -22.49 -24.22
C LYS A 27 -20.66 -22.07 -25.70
N GLY A 28 -21.72 -21.35 -26.12
CA GLY A 28 -22.07 -21.09 -27.52
C GLY A 28 -21.63 -19.74 -28.12
N SER A 29 -21.13 -18.77 -27.35
CA SER A 29 -21.07 -17.37 -27.83
C SER A 29 -19.71 -16.66 -27.72
N ARG A 30 -18.62 -17.33 -28.17
CA ARG A 30 -17.24 -16.77 -28.13
C ARG A 30 -17.14 -15.33 -28.67
N SER A 31 -17.75 -15.06 -29.82
CA SER A 31 -17.69 -13.73 -30.46
C SER A 31 -18.54 -12.69 -29.72
N ALA A 32 -19.69 -13.08 -29.15
CA ALA A 32 -20.54 -12.18 -28.37
C ALA A 32 -19.89 -11.81 -27.03
N ASN A 33 -19.23 -12.77 -26.37
CA ASN A 33 -18.50 -12.53 -25.11
C ASN A 33 -17.29 -11.62 -25.32
N ILE A 34 -16.54 -11.78 -26.41
CA ILE A 34 -15.45 -10.86 -26.76
C ILE A 34 -15.99 -9.46 -27.05
N LYS A 35 -17.11 -9.34 -27.78
CA LYS A 35 -17.75 -8.05 -28.07
C LYS A 35 -18.21 -7.36 -26.78
N ARG A 36 -18.84 -8.11 -25.87
CA ARG A 36 -19.31 -7.61 -24.57
C ARG A 36 -18.17 -7.20 -23.65
N ALA A 37 -17.09 -8.00 -23.58
CA ALA A 37 -15.89 -7.67 -22.82
C ALA A 37 -15.22 -6.38 -23.35
N LYS A 38 -15.14 -6.19 -24.67
CA LYS A 38 -14.60 -4.96 -25.29
C LYS A 38 -15.48 -3.73 -25.04
N ALA A 39 -16.81 -3.91 -25.04
CA ALA A 39 -17.76 -2.84 -24.73
C ALA A 39 -17.62 -2.40 -23.27
N LEU A 40 -17.67 -3.35 -22.34
CA LEU A 40 -17.47 -3.12 -20.89
C LEU A 40 -16.10 -2.49 -20.60
N TRP A 41 -15.04 -2.90 -21.30
CA TRP A 41 -13.72 -2.29 -21.19
C TRP A 41 -13.71 -0.82 -21.64
N SER A 42 -14.43 -0.49 -22.71
CA SER A 42 -14.52 0.88 -23.23
C SER A 42 -15.39 1.77 -22.34
N GLU A 43 -16.46 1.24 -21.78
CA GLU A 43 -17.29 1.91 -20.77
C GLU A 43 -16.52 2.14 -19.48
N TRP A 44 -15.83 1.10 -18.98
CA TRP A 44 -14.97 1.22 -17.81
C TRP A 44 -13.87 2.26 -18.01
N LYS A 45 -13.21 2.31 -19.17
CA LYS A 45 -12.19 3.35 -19.46
C LYS A 45 -12.77 4.76 -19.49
N ARG A 46 -13.98 4.94 -20.03
CA ARG A 46 -14.66 6.25 -20.02
C ARG A 46 -15.08 6.66 -18.61
N ALA A 47 -15.66 5.73 -17.86
CA ALA A 47 -16.05 5.95 -16.47
C ALA A 47 -14.83 6.18 -15.56
N SER A 48 -13.76 5.40 -15.73
CA SER A 48 -12.53 5.51 -14.95
C SER A 48 -11.82 6.82 -15.21
N MET A 49 -11.78 7.35 -16.44
CA MET A 49 -11.25 8.70 -16.71
C MET A 49 -12.03 9.81 -15.97
N SER A 50 -13.33 9.63 -15.71
CA SER A 50 -14.11 10.57 -14.88
C SER A 50 -13.94 10.32 -13.38
N LYS A 51 -13.83 9.05 -12.96
CA LYS A 51 -13.64 8.64 -11.55
C LYS A 51 -12.21 8.96 -11.08
N LEU A 52 -11.21 8.87 -11.96
CA LEU A 52 -9.80 9.26 -11.75
C LEU A 52 -9.63 10.76 -11.43
N LYS A 53 -10.62 11.62 -11.72
CA LYS A 53 -10.61 13.02 -11.25
C LYS A 53 -11.00 13.15 -9.76
N GLY A 54 -11.57 12.12 -9.14
CA GLY A 54 -11.96 12.09 -7.72
C GLY A 54 -11.48 10.84 -6.95
N VAL A 55 -10.73 9.94 -7.58
CA VAL A 55 -10.02 8.85 -6.90
C VAL A 55 -8.72 9.46 -6.37
N VAL A 56 -8.81 10.02 -5.17
CA VAL A 56 -7.66 10.21 -4.31
C VAL A 56 -6.99 8.85 -4.16
N SER A 57 -5.67 8.78 -4.33
CA SER A 57 -4.92 7.53 -4.22
C SER A 57 -5.24 6.86 -2.86
N HIS A 58 -5.36 5.54 -2.79
CA HIS A 58 -5.52 4.83 -1.49
C HIS A 58 -4.46 5.32 -0.48
N HIS A 59 -3.25 5.59 -0.97
CA HIS A 59 -2.14 6.18 -0.21
C HIS A 59 -2.42 7.60 0.31
N GLU A 60 -3.02 8.47 -0.49
CA GLU A 60 -3.33 9.84 -0.07
C GLU A 60 -4.46 9.87 0.96
N THR A 61 -5.41 8.93 0.85
CA THR A 61 -6.48 8.76 1.84
C THR A 61 -5.90 8.28 3.17
N GLU A 62 -5.04 7.27 3.12
CA GLU A 62 -4.34 6.73 4.31
C GLU A 62 -3.49 7.81 5.00
N VAL A 63 -2.72 8.60 4.25
CA VAL A 63 -1.95 9.73 4.78
C VAL A 63 -2.87 10.77 5.45
N ALA A 64 -4.05 11.03 4.89
CA ALA A 64 -5.00 11.99 5.45
C ALA A 64 -5.63 11.47 6.75
N GLU A 65 -5.99 10.18 6.81
CA GLU A 65 -6.56 9.52 7.99
C GLU A 65 -5.55 9.48 9.14
N LEU A 66 -4.31 9.05 8.87
CA LEU A 66 -3.23 9.03 9.86
C LEU A 66 -2.92 10.42 10.39
N ARG A 67 -3.05 11.46 9.56
CA ARG A 67 -2.86 12.85 10.00
C ARG A 67 -4.02 13.34 10.88
N ALA A 68 -5.24 12.87 10.63
CA ALA A 68 -6.43 13.28 11.36
C ALA A 68 -6.55 12.59 12.73
N ASP A 69 -6.11 11.33 12.83
CA ASP A 69 -6.20 10.53 14.05
C ASP A 69 -4.82 10.07 14.53
N ARG A 70 -4.38 10.65 15.65
CA ARG A 70 -3.10 10.31 16.28
C ARG A 70 -3.11 8.93 16.93
N GLY A 71 -4.24 8.46 17.45
CA GLY A 71 -4.37 7.12 18.02
C GLY A 71 -4.19 6.07 16.94
N LEU A 72 -4.84 6.27 15.79
CA LEU A 72 -4.66 5.43 14.61
C LEU A 72 -3.20 5.39 14.14
N ALA A 73 -2.52 6.54 14.09
CA ALA A 73 -1.11 6.60 13.71
C ALA A 73 -0.18 5.83 14.67
N VAL A 74 -0.48 5.79 15.97
CA VAL A 74 0.27 4.98 16.94
C VAL A 74 0.11 3.50 16.65
N GLU A 75 -1.13 3.02 16.52
CA GLU A 75 -1.39 1.59 16.28
C GLU A 75 -0.84 1.14 14.93
N TYR A 76 -0.97 1.98 13.90
CA TYR A 76 -0.40 1.72 12.59
C TYR A 76 1.14 1.64 12.63
N LEU A 77 1.79 2.53 13.37
CA LEU A 77 3.25 2.52 13.51
C LEU A 77 3.75 1.32 14.33
N LYS A 78 3.01 0.88 15.35
CA LYS A 78 3.32 -0.35 16.09
C LYS A 78 3.30 -1.56 15.17
N ALA A 79 2.21 -1.74 14.42
CA ALA A 79 2.09 -2.81 13.44
C ALA A 79 3.24 -2.76 12.41
N ALA A 80 3.58 -1.56 11.91
CA ALA A 80 4.69 -1.38 11.00
C ALA A 80 6.03 -1.83 11.60
N MET A 81 6.28 -1.54 12.89
CA MET A 81 7.50 -1.94 13.60
C MET A 81 7.55 -3.46 13.83
N GLU A 82 6.43 -4.09 14.16
CA GLU A 82 6.32 -5.56 14.28
C GLU A 82 6.64 -6.25 12.94
N SER A 83 6.12 -5.72 11.83
CA SER A 83 6.42 -6.25 10.49
C SER A 83 7.90 -6.13 10.09
N LEU A 84 8.70 -5.24 10.72
CA LEU A 84 10.14 -5.14 10.41
C LEU A 84 10.94 -6.34 10.87
N ASP A 85 10.45 -7.10 11.85
CA ASP A 85 11.15 -8.26 12.39
C ASP A 85 11.02 -9.46 11.42
N ASN A 86 9.86 -9.64 10.81
CA ASN A 86 9.62 -10.67 9.81
C ASN A 86 10.20 -10.30 8.43
N PRO A 87 11.15 -11.08 7.86
CA PRO A 87 11.69 -10.83 6.52
C PRO A 87 10.63 -10.76 5.40
N ASP A 88 9.54 -11.54 5.52
CA ASP A 88 8.49 -11.60 4.50
C ASP A 88 7.60 -10.33 4.51
N ASP A 89 7.43 -9.71 5.68
CA ASP A 89 6.57 -8.53 5.88
C ASP A 89 7.37 -7.22 5.97
N ARG A 90 8.70 -7.29 6.04
CA ARG A 90 9.60 -6.13 6.18
C ARG A 90 9.34 -5.05 5.15
N ALA A 91 9.08 -5.45 3.90
CA ALA A 91 8.79 -4.52 2.82
C ALA A 91 7.52 -3.69 3.09
N GLU A 92 6.49 -4.31 3.67
CA GLU A 92 5.25 -3.65 4.07
C GLU A 92 5.50 -2.71 5.26
N GLY A 93 6.21 -3.16 6.29
CA GLY A 93 6.59 -2.32 7.43
C GLY A 93 7.38 -1.07 7.02
N LEU A 94 8.29 -1.18 6.05
CA LEU A 94 9.05 -0.03 5.53
C LEU A 94 8.16 0.97 4.77
N LEU A 95 7.19 0.48 4.00
CA LEU A 95 6.23 1.33 3.32
C LEU A 95 5.29 2.01 4.31
N ALA A 96 4.83 1.30 5.33
CA ALA A 96 4.00 1.83 6.40
C ALA A 96 4.72 2.95 7.18
N LEU A 97 6.00 2.74 7.53
CA LEU A 97 6.85 3.79 8.12
C LEU A 97 6.93 5.05 7.25
N ARG A 98 7.02 4.87 5.93
CA ARG A 98 7.02 5.98 4.98
C ARG A 98 5.68 6.72 4.98
N THR A 99 4.56 6.01 4.99
CA THR A 99 3.22 6.62 5.05
C THR A 99 3.06 7.46 6.32
N VAL A 100 3.50 6.96 7.48
CA VAL A 100 3.51 7.72 8.74
C VAL A 100 4.40 8.96 8.65
N ALA A 101 5.62 8.83 8.10
CA ALA A 101 6.51 9.96 7.87
C ALA A 101 5.92 11.02 6.92
N GLU A 102 5.12 10.60 5.94
CA GLU A 102 4.40 11.51 5.03
C GLU A 102 3.23 12.23 5.74
N ALA A 103 2.52 11.55 6.62
CA ALA A 103 1.43 12.12 7.41
C ALA A 103 1.92 13.19 8.42
N TYR A 104 3.08 12.99 9.04
CA TYR A 104 3.57 13.80 10.17
C TYR A 104 4.84 14.60 9.84
N GLY A 105 4.65 15.82 9.33
CA GLY A 105 5.75 16.75 8.98
C GLY A 105 6.36 16.50 7.60
N GLY A 106 6.03 15.37 6.97
CA GLY A 106 6.46 15.02 5.63
C GLY A 106 7.92 14.55 5.57
N LEU A 107 8.27 13.88 4.48
CA LEU A 107 9.60 13.30 4.28
C LEU A 107 10.74 14.35 4.28
N GLY A 108 10.42 15.61 4.03
CA GLY A 108 11.38 16.71 4.17
C GLY A 108 11.83 16.94 5.62
N ALA A 109 10.88 16.96 6.56
CA ALA A 109 11.18 17.14 7.98
C ALA A 109 11.95 15.93 8.53
N VAL A 110 11.52 14.71 8.17
CA VAL A 110 12.20 13.48 8.57
C VAL A 110 13.64 13.42 8.05
N ALA A 111 13.86 13.76 6.78
CA ALA A 111 15.19 13.76 6.20
C ALA A 111 16.12 14.77 6.90
N ALA A 112 15.59 15.96 7.24
CA ALA A 112 16.33 16.97 8.00
C ALA A 112 16.69 16.47 9.41
N GLU A 113 15.74 15.88 10.14
CA GLU A 113 15.96 15.30 11.47
C GLU A 113 17.01 14.16 11.42
N ALA A 114 16.90 13.28 10.43
CA ALA A 114 17.87 12.20 10.19
C ALA A 114 19.23 12.70 9.68
N ARG A 115 19.34 13.97 9.26
CA ARG A 115 20.50 14.57 8.57
C ARG A 115 20.92 13.76 7.34
N ILE A 116 19.97 13.39 6.51
CA ILE A 116 20.18 12.69 5.22
C ILE A 116 19.43 13.42 4.11
N SER A 117 19.74 13.10 2.85
CA SER A 117 18.95 13.59 1.72
C SER A 117 17.58 12.90 1.68
N ARG A 118 16.58 13.57 1.09
CA ARG A 118 15.26 12.97 0.82
C ARG A 118 15.38 11.71 -0.04
N GLU A 119 16.29 11.71 -1.01
CA GLU A 119 16.56 10.55 -1.86
C GLU A 119 17.09 9.36 -1.05
N SER A 120 18.00 9.59 -0.11
CA SER A 120 18.47 8.54 0.81
C SER A 120 17.36 8.06 1.73
N LEU A 121 16.48 8.94 2.21
CA LEU A 121 15.30 8.55 2.99
C LEU A 121 14.35 7.68 2.15
N TYR A 122 14.06 8.06 0.90
CA TYR A 122 13.22 7.26 -0.01
C TYR A 122 13.80 5.88 -0.28
N ARG A 123 15.13 5.77 -0.48
CA ARG A 123 15.81 4.48 -0.62
C ARG A 123 15.72 3.66 0.66
N ALA A 124 15.97 4.28 1.81
CA ALA A 124 15.96 3.65 3.11
C ALA A 124 14.58 3.08 3.48
N LEU A 125 13.49 3.76 3.13
CA LEU A 125 12.11 3.33 3.39
C LEU A 125 11.44 2.67 2.17
N SER A 126 12.24 2.15 1.23
CA SER A 126 11.73 1.39 0.08
C SER A 126 11.49 -0.08 0.46
N PRO A 127 10.77 -0.88 -0.37
CA PRO A 127 10.56 -2.30 -0.10
C PRO A 127 11.85 -3.12 0.09
N LYS A 128 12.96 -2.66 -0.47
CA LYS A 128 14.30 -3.27 -0.34
C LYS A 128 15.25 -2.41 0.49
N GLY A 129 14.70 -1.44 1.20
CA GLY A 129 15.44 -0.47 1.98
C GLY A 129 16.05 -1.09 3.22
N ASN A 130 17.01 -0.37 3.78
CA ASN A 130 17.61 -0.69 5.06
C ASN A 130 17.83 0.60 5.83
N PRO A 131 16.81 1.11 6.55
CA PRO A 131 16.93 2.34 7.30
C PRO A 131 17.89 2.11 8.48
N THR A 132 18.82 3.04 8.67
CA THR A 132 19.66 3.02 9.87
C THR A 132 18.79 3.27 11.10
N LEU A 133 19.27 2.85 12.29
CA LEU A 133 18.60 3.17 13.56
C LEU A 133 18.33 4.68 13.69
N LYS A 134 19.28 5.53 13.28
CA LYS A 134 19.11 6.99 13.24
C LYS A 134 17.92 7.43 12.40
N THR A 135 17.69 6.77 11.26
CA THR A 135 16.56 7.07 10.36
C THR A 135 15.24 6.68 11.01
N LEU A 136 15.18 5.50 11.63
CA LEU A 136 14.00 5.05 12.37
C LEU A 136 13.66 6.00 13.53
N LEU A 137 14.67 6.36 14.34
CA LEU A 137 14.48 7.30 15.45
C LEU A 137 14.01 8.67 14.98
N ALA A 138 14.48 9.15 13.81
CA ALA A 138 14.01 10.40 13.23
C ALA A 138 12.52 10.33 12.87
N VAL A 139 12.07 9.24 12.23
CA VAL A 139 10.63 9.00 11.94
C VAL A 139 9.82 9.04 13.24
N LEU A 140 10.21 8.26 14.25
CA LEU A 140 9.53 8.22 15.55
C LEU A 140 9.45 9.61 16.18
N LYS A 141 10.55 10.35 16.21
CA LYS A 141 10.60 11.69 16.79
C LYS A 141 9.71 12.69 16.06
N THR A 142 9.63 12.62 14.73
CA THR A 142 8.75 13.51 13.95
C THR A 142 7.26 13.30 14.23
N VAL A 143 6.86 12.08 14.61
CA VAL A 143 5.48 11.77 15.01
C VAL A 143 5.25 11.92 16.51
N GLY A 144 6.27 12.38 17.25
CA GLY A 144 6.24 12.53 18.71
C GLY A 144 6.16 11.20 19.46
N MET A 145 6.82 10.17 18.93
CA MET A 145 6.97 8.84 19.54
C MET A 145 8.45 8.56 19.85
N ARG A 146 8.70 7.49 20.61
CA ARG A 146 10.04 7.03 20.99
C ARG A 146 10.15 5.53 20.83
N LEU A 147 11.38 5.04 20.63
CA LEU A 147 11.67 3.62 20.70
C LEU A 147 11.64 3.16 22.17
N SER A 148 11.06 1.98 22.43
CA SER A 148 11.05 1.30 23.72
C SER A 148 11.48 -0.16 23.56
N VAL A 149 11.82 -0.79 24.68
CA VAL A 149 12.08 -2.22 24.76
C VAL A 149 10.96 -2.82 25.60
N GLU A 150 10.34 -3.89 25.11
CA GLU A 150 9.25 -4.61 25.77
C GLU A 150 9.65 -6.10 25.86
N PRO A 151 9.19 -6.85 26.89
CA PRO A 151 9.47 -8.27 26.98
C PRO A 151 8.88 -9.02 25.78
N GLU A 152 9.71 -9.80 25.08
CA GLU A 152 9.22 -10.74 24.09
C GLU A 152 8.54 -11.90 24.80
N GLN A 153 7.34 -12.31 24.35
CA GLN A 153 6.53 -13.36 25.00
C GLN A 153 7.21 -14.75 24.99
N HIS A 154 8.42 -14.86 24.43
CA HIS A 154 9.29 -16.03 24.45
C HIS A 154 10.64 -15.75 25.13
N ALA A 155 10.64 -15.16 26.33
CA ALA A 155 11.84 -15.16 27.15
C ALA A 155 12.10 -16.59 27.66
N HIS A 156 13.03 -17.29 27.03
CA HIS A 156 13.57 -18.56 27.51
C HIS A 156 14.02 -18.41 28.99
N ALA A 157 13.57 -19.36 29.81
CA ALA A 157 14.12 -19.65 31.12
C ALA A 157 15.59 -20.11 31.04
#